data_AF-A0A2S4HGR2-F1
#
_entry.id   AF-A0A2S4HGR2-F1
#
_cell.length_a   1.000
_cell.length_b   1.000
_cell.length_c   1.000
_cell.angle_alpha   90.00
_cell.angle_beta   90.00
_cell.angle_gamma   90.00
#
_symmetry.space_group_name_H-M   'P 1'
#
loop_
_entity.id
_entity.type
_entity.pdbx_description
1 polymer ?
#
loop_
_entity_poly.entity_id
_entity_poly.type
_entity_poly.pdbx_seq_one_letter_code
_entity_poly.pdbx_strand_id
1 'polypeptide(L)'
;MSLVPPEVMAGELDLFWQSVFTWASWGIVLIMLIIAVRMGLRQRTPFYFIAVLAAGVGAYIEPLYDVAFDLWFYDVANGLPGAMWSHFTAFGIVQPNWTHSGYMILYSSACLYAGKMLYEGRATKSTLFLIWLAEITASCVFEMIGTGTGVYTYYGPYVMRIWNYPLVIGVLEGTQVILYTVLAVQLWRRVSSSFGLLGLFAIFPVTMMGANCGLGAPIIVALHLSDAEFSQGMIWAATLLTMGLCVIAVNGAARFIPEPLTKTREDFVGSSKLVHA
;
A
#
# COMPACT_ATOMS: atom_id res chain seq x y z
N MET A 1 21.96 -18.76 -9.09
CA MET A 1 22.45 -18.63 -7.70
C MET A 1 21.47 -17.70 -7.02
N SER A 2 20.80 -18.12 -5.94
CA SER A 2 19.82 -17.28 -5.24
C SER A 2 20.51 -16.00 -4.76
N LEU A 3 19.87 -14.83 -4.94
CA LEU A 3 20.34 -13.56 -4.36
C LEU A 3 20.17 -13.55 -2.82
N VAL A 4 19.36 -14.46 -2.29
CA VAL A 4 19.06 -14.56 -0.86
C VAL A 4 20.13 -15.42 -0.17
N PRO A 5 20.74 -14.94 0.93
CA PRO A 5 21.74 -15.71 1.68
C PRO A 5 21.18 -17.05 2.22
N PRO A 6 21.96 -18.15 2.20
CA PRO A 6 21.50 -19.47 2.67
C PRO A 6 20.98 -19.48 4.11
N GLU A 7 21.58 -18.68 4.99
CA GLU A 7 21.18 -18.52 6.38
C GLU A 7 19.80 -17.88 6.53
N VAL A 8 19.40 -17.00 5.60
CA VAL A 8 18.07 -16.39 5.57
C VAL A 8 17.04 -17.41 5.08
N MET A 9 17.39 -18.16 4.02
CA MET A 9 16.53 -19.23 3.48
C MET A 9 16.28 -20.34 4.51
N ALA A 10 17.22 -20.58 5.42
CA ALA A 10 17.12 -21.57 6.48
C ALA A 10 16.33 -21.09 7.72
N GLY A 11 15.82 -19.85 7.72
CA GLY A 11 15.05 -19.32 8.85
C GLY A 11 13.77 -20.12 9.11
N GLU A 12 13.55 -20.46 10.38
CA GLU A 12 12.40 -21.24 10.84
C GLU A 12 11.13 -20.38 10.87
N LEU A 13 10.08 -20.89 10.24
CA LEU A 13 8.74 -20.33 10.24
C LEU A 13 8.04 -20.62 11.58
N ASP A 14 7.60 -19.57 12.25
CA ASP A 14 6.74 -19.71 13.42
C ASP A 14 5.31 -20.09 12.97
N LEU A 15 4.94 -21.35 13.19
CA LEU A 15 3.65 -21.89 12.77
C LEU A 15 2.45 -21.29 13.54
N PHE A 16 2.67 -20.83 14.77
CA PHE A 16 1.63 -20.16 15.55
C PHE A 16 1.36 -18.79 14.93
N TRP A 17 2.39 -18.00 14.66
CA TRP A 17 2.24 -16.69 14.06
C TRP A 17 1.77 -16.76 12.61
N GLN A 18 2.22 -17.73 11.81
CA GLN A 18 1.58 -18.02 10.51
C GLN A 18 0.06 -18.19 10.67
N SER A 19 -0.39 -18.99 11.63
CA SER A 19 -1.82 -19.21 11.86
C SER A 19 -2.55 -17.93 12.25
N VAL A 20 -1.93 -17.09 13.10
CA VAL A 20 -2.47 -15.77 13.47
C VAL A 20 -2.56 -14.88 12.25
N PHE A 21 -1.48 -14.75 11.47
CA PHE A 21 -1.44 -13.95 10.25
C PHE A 21 -2.51 -14.42 9.26
N THR A 22 -2.67 -15.73 9.04
CA THR A 22 -3.73 -16.25 8.17
C THR A 22 -5.12 -15.93 8.69
N TRP A 23 -5.48 -16.42 9.87
CA TRP A 23 -6.89 -16.40 10.29
C TRP A 23 -7.33 -15.03 10.81
N ALA A 24 -6.48 -14.32 11.54
CA ALA A 24 -6.84 -13.01 12.08
C ALA A 24 -6.93 -11.97 10.96
N SER A 25 -5.99 -11.95 10.01
CA SER A 25 -6.03 -10.97 8.91
C SER A 25 -7.25 -11.19 8.00
N TRP A 26 -7.58 -12.43 7.64
CA TRP A 26 -8.80 -12.72 6.89
C TRP A 26 -10.08 -12.37 7.66
N GLY A 27 -10.07 -12.52 8.99
CA GLY A 27 -11.14 -12.03 9.86
C GLY A 27 -11.32 -10.50 9.78
N ILE A 28 -10.22 -9.74 9.80
CA ILE A 28 -10.23 -8.28 9.62
C ILE A 28 -10.77 -7.93 8.22
N VAL A 29 -10.30 -8.61 7.17
CA VAL A 29 -10.79 -8.41 5.79
C VAL A 29 -12.30 -8.64 5.71
N LEU A 30 -12.84 -9.69 6.33
CA LEU A 30 -14.27 -9.94 6.34
C LEU A 30 -15.04 -8.74 6.94
N ILE A 31 -14.56 -8.19 8.04
CA ILE A 31 -15.13 -6.98 8.67
C ILE A 31 -15.02 -5.78 7.72
N MET A 32 -13.86 -5.57 7.08
CA MET A 32 -13.66 -4.50 6.11
C MET A 32 -14.61 -4.61 4.92
N LEU A 33 -14.83 -5.81 4.37
CA LEU A 33 -15.76 -6.04 3.27
C LEU A 33 -17.21 -5.76 3.70
N ILE A 34 -17.61 -6.15 4.91
CA ILE A 34 -18.93 -5.81 5.47
C ILE A 34 -19.10 -4.29 5.58
N ILE A 35 -18.09 -3.58 6.08
CA ILE A 35 -18.09 -2.12 6.17
C ILE A 35 -18.18 -1.51 4.78
N ALA A 36 -17.36 -1.97 3.83
CA ALA A 36 -17.32 -1.50 2.46
C ALA A 36 -18.68 -1.67 1.76
N VAL A 37 -19.33 -2.82 1.91
CA VAL A 37 -20.68 -3.07 1.39
C VAL A 37 -21.70 -2.13 2.03
N ARG A 38 -21.69 -1.98 3.35
CA ARG A 38 -22.62 -1.07 4.05
C ARG A 38 -22.44 0.39 3.61
N MET A 39 -21.20 0.83 3.44
CA MET A 39 -20.88 2.16 2.93
C MET A 39 -21.33 2.32 1.48
N GLY A 40 -21.07 1.30 0.65
CA GLY A 40 -21.47 1.28 -0.75
C GLY A 40 -22.98 1.32 -0.95
N LEU A 41 -23.74 0.58 -0.14
CA LEU A 41 -25.21 0.63 -0.16
C LEU A 41 -25.74 2.01 0.26
N ARG A 42 -25.19 2.59 1.34
CA ARG A 42 -25.60 3.93 1.82
C ARG A 42 -25.29 5.04 0.81
N GLN A 43 -24.20 4.91 0.07
CA GLN A 43 -23.73 5.93 -0.88
C GLN A 43 -24.04 5.57 -2.34
N ARG A 44 -24.76 4.46 -2.57
CA ARG A 44 -25.13 3.93 -3.89
C ARG A 44 -23.94 3.81 -4.84
N THR A 45 -22.83 3.27 -4.35
CA THR A 45 -21.59 3.06 -5.10
C THR A 45 -20.94 1.73 -4.71
N PRO A 46 -20.39 0.94 -5.66
CA PRO A 46 -19.58 -0.22 -5.31
C PRO A 46 -18.10 0.13 -5.03
N PHE A 47 -17.73 1.42 -5.09
CA PHE A 47 -16.34 1.90 -4.97
C PHE A 47 -15.55 1.24 -3.83
N TYR A 48 -16.08 1.30 -2.60
CA TYR A 48 -15.37 0.80 -1.42
C TYR A 48 -15.06 -0.70 -1.52
N PHE A 49 -16.02 -1.48 -1.98
CA PHE A 49 -15.86 -2.92 -2.10
C PHE A 49 -14.85 -3.26 -3.20
N ILE A 50 -14.95 -2.61 -4.36
CA ILE A 50 -14.02 -2.82 -5.47
C ILE A 50 -12.60 -2.37 -5.10
N ALA A 51 -12.43 -1.29 -4.34
CA ALA A 51 -11.12 -0.82 -3.89
C ALA A 51 -10.42 -1.84 -2.99
N VAL A 52 -11.15 -2.45 -2.05
CA VAL A 52 -10.62 -3.53 -1.20
C VAL A 52 -10.21 -4.74 -2.05
N LEU A 53 -11.08 -5.19 -2.96
CA LEU A 53 -10.76 -6.33 -3.82
C LEU A 53 -9.59 -6.06 -4.77
N ALA A 54 -9.48 -4.85 -5.29
CA ALA A 54 -8.37 -4.45 -6.16
C ALA A 54 -7.03 -4.53 -5.43
N ALA A 55 -6.97 -4.13 -4.16
CA ALA A 55 -5.77 -4.29 -3.34
C ALA A 55 -5.42 -5.77 -3.12
N GLY A 56 -6.41 -6.59 -2.77
CA GLY A 56 -6.18 -8.02 -2.57
C GLY A 56 -5.74 -8.75 -3.83
N VAL A 57 -6.33 -8.46 -5.00
CA VAL A 57 -5.84 -9.00 -6.28
C VAL A 57 -4.46 -8.42 -6.63
N GLY A 58 -4.20 -7.18 -6.24
CA GLY A 58 -2.90 -6.54 -6.37
C GLY A 58 -1.74 -7.33 -5.74
N ALA A 59 -2.00 -8.11 -4.68
CA ALA A 59 -0.98 -8.91 -4.01
C ALA A 59 -0.30 -9.96 -4.91
N TYR A 60 -0.86 -10.29 -6.09
CA TYR A 60 -0.14 -11.10 -7.08
C TYR A 60 1.18 -10.46 -7.56
N ILE A 61 1.37 -9.16 -7.33
CA ILE A 61 2.59 -8.43 -7.68
C ILE A 61 3.68 -8.51 -6.60
N GLU A 62 3.35 -8.99 -5.40
CA GLU A 62 4.23 -9.08 -4.24
C GLU A 62 5.60 -9.70 -4.55
N PRO A 63 5.73 -10.80 -5.35
CA PRO A 63 7.05 -11.37 -5.64
C PRO A 63 8.04 -10.40 -6.30
N LEU A 64 7.54 -9.40 -7.05
CA LEU A 64 8.41 -8.36 -7.63
C LEU A 64 8.90 -7.39 -6.56
N TYR A 65 8.03 -7.07 -5.61
CA TYR A 65 8.36 -6.25 -4.45
C TYR A 65 9.37 -6.99 -3.56
N ASP A 66 9.16 -8.28 -3.31
CA ASP A 66 10.03 -9.08 -2.43
C ASP A 66 11.47 -9.12 -2.93
N VAL A 67 11.65 -9.38 -4.22
CA VAL A 67 12.97 -9.37 -4.87
C VAL A 67 13.57 -7.97 -4.81
N ALA A 68 12.79 -6.92 -5.06
CA ALA A 68 13.30 -5.56 -5.08
C ALA A 68 13.74 -5.06 -3.69
N PHE A 69 13.15 -5.59 -2.62
CA PHE A 69 13.37 -5.12 -1.25
C PHE A 69 13.98 -6.18 -0.33
N ASP A 70 14.62 -7.21 -0.87
CA ASP A 70 15.26 -8.25 -0.05
C ASP A 70 14.32 -8.78 1.05
N LEU A 71 13.05 -9.03 0.70
CA LEU A 71 12.06 -9.63 1.60
C LEU A 71 12.06 -11.13 1.39
N TRP A 72 12.09 -11.86 2.50
CA TRP A 72 12.00 -13.31 2.49
C TRP A 72 10.94 -13.83 3.44
N PHE A 73 9.97 -14.58 2.92
CA PHE A 73 9.01 -15.35 3.72
C PHE A 73 9.64 -16.67 4.14
N TYR A 74 9.63 -16.97 5.44
CA TYR A 74 10.17 -18.23 5.95
C TYR A 74 9.27 -19.40 5.54
N ASP A 75 9.89 -20.49 5.10
CA ASP A 75 9.17 -21.68 4.62
C ASP A 75 9.69 -22.97 5.26
N VAL A 76 10.63 -22.87 6.19
CA VAL A 76 11.26 -24.01 6.84
C VAL A 76 10.58 -24.27 8.19
N ALA A 77 10.24 -25.53 8.49
CA ALA A 77 9.85 -25.96 9.83
C ALA A 77 10.57 -27.26 10.19
N ASN A 78 11.27 -27.28 11.33
CA ASN A 78 12.10 -28.39 11.79
C ASN A 78 13.16 -28.81 10.75
N GLY A 79 13.78 -27.83 10.10
CA GLY A 79 14.80 -28.03 9.07
C GLY A 79 14.26 -28.56 7.72
N LEU A 80 12.94 -28.65 7.53
CA LEU A 80 12.33 -29.08 6.28
C LEU A 80 11.58 -27.92 5.60
N PRO A 81 11.79 -27.68 4.29
CA PRO A 81 11.04 -26.66 3.54
C PRO A 81 9.59 -27.08 3.28
N GLY A 82 8.75 -26.13 2.83
CA GLY A 82 7.35 -26.34 2.49
C GLY A 82 6.36 -26.17 3.64
N ALA A 83 6.76 -25.48 4.72
CA ALA A 83 5.91 -25.25 5.89
C ALA A 83 4.91 -24.10 5.71
N MET A 84 5.19 -23.16 4.80
CA MET A 84 4.35 -21.99 4.57
C MET A 84 3.05 -22.38 3.85
N TRP A 85 1.93 -21.89 4.36
CA TRP A 85 0.62 -21.95 3.70
C TRP A 85 0.58 -20.96 2.54
N SER A 86 1.18 -21.39 1.45
CA SER A 86 1.34 -20.59 0.24
C SER A 86 0.25 -20.87 -0.79
N HIS A 87 0.03 -19.91 -1.67
CA HIS A 87 -0.87 -20.05 -2.83
C HIS A 87 -0.09 -20.19 -4.14
N PHE A 88 1.13 -19.65 -4.23
CA PHE A 88 2.09 -19.96 -5.28
C PHE A 88 3.52 -19.63 -4.84
N THR A 89 4.49 -19.96 -5.69
CA THR A 89 5.89 -19.57 -5.57
C THR A 89 6.32 -18.86 -6.85
N ALA A 90 7.01 -17.73 -6.73
CA ALA A 90 7.56 -16.99 -7.86
C ALA A 90 8.94 -16.44 -7.50
N PHE A 91 9.86 -16.43 -8.47
CA PHE A 91 11.27 -16.05 -8.25
C PHE A 91 12.00 -16.82 -7.13
N GLY A 92 11.48 -18.00 -6.76
CA GLY A 92 12.01 -18.81 -5.66
C GLY A 92 11.50 -18.40 -4.27
N ILE A 93 10.61 -17.42 -4.18
CA ILE A 93 10.01 -16.92 -2.93
C ILE A 93 8.60 -17.49 -2.81
N VAL A 94 8.29 -18.17 -1.70
CA VAL A 94 6.93 -18.63 -1.42
C VAL A 94 6.04 -17.42 -1.12
N GLN A 95 4.82 -17.43 -1.63
CA GLN A 95 3.86 -16.36 -1.37
C GLN A 95 2.81 -16.87 -0.39
N PRO A 96 2.83 -16.41 0.87
CA PRO A 96 1.84 -16.80 1.87
C PRO A 96 0.44 -16.37 1.45
N ASN A 97 -0.58 -17.20 1.72
CA ASN A 97 -1.97 -16.83 1.37
C ASN A 97 -2.44 -15.52 2.04
N TRP A 98 -1.89 -15.19 3.20
CA TRP A 98 -2.25 -13.99 3.95
C TRP A 98 -1.64 -12.69 3.41
N THR A 99 -0.76 -12.73 2.41
CA THR A 99 -0.31 -11.50 1.72
C THR A 99 -1.49 -10.77 1.09
N HIS A 100 -2.44 -11.51 0.51
CA HIS A 100 -3.68 -10.96 -0.05
C HIS A 100 -4.49 -10.17 0.99
N SER A 101 -4.66 -10.73 2.19
CA SER A 101 -5.38 -10.04 3.27
C SER A 101 -4.58 -8.87 3.84
N GLY A 102 -3.25 -9.00 3.97
CA GLY A 102 -2.36 -7.90 4.33
C GLY A 102 -2.51 -6.70 3.39
N TYR A 103 -2.49 -6.95 2.08
CA TYR A 103 -2.69 -5.94 1.05
C TYR A 103 -4.06 -5.25 1.15
N MET A 104 -5.12 -6.03 1.35
CA MET A 104 -6.46 -5.47 1.56
C MET A 104 -6.49 -4.56 2.79
N ILE A 105 -5.88 -4.97 3.90
CA ILE A 105 -5.88 -4.21 5.15
C ILE A 105 -5.06 -2.93 5.02
N LEU A 106 -3.79 -3.05 4.67
CA LEU A 106 -2.84 -1.94 4.66
C LEU A 106 -3.16 -0.93 3.56
N TYR A 107 -3.49 -1.40 2.36
CA TYR A 107 -3.48 -0.53 1.20
C TYR A 107 -4.85 -0.02 0.76
N SER A 108 -5.94 -0.53 1.34
CA SER A 108 -7.30 -0.06 1.02
C SER A 108 -8.05 0.60 2.18
N SER A 109 -7.48 0.58 3.40
CA SER A 109 -8.03 1.21 4.61
C SER A 109 -8.42 2.68 4.36
N ALA A 110 -7.51 3.48 3.80
CA ALA A 110 -7.74 4.90 3.52
C ALA A 110 -8.85 5.15 2.49
N CYS A 111 -9.05 4.26 1.51
CA CYS A 111 -10.21 4.31 0.63
C CYS A 111 -11.52 4.19 1.41
N LEU A 112 -11.56 3.40 2.48
CA LEU A 112 -12.75 3.24 3.32
C LEU A 112 -12.99 4.47 4.20
N TYR A 113 -12.02 4.89 5.02
CA TYR A 113 -12.28 5.94 6.01
C TYR A 113 -12.12 7.36 5.46
N ALA A 114 -11.25 7.59 4.47
CA ALA A 114 -10.99 8.91 3.90
C ALA A 114 -11.56 9.10 2.48
N GLY A 115 -11.89 8.01 1.76
CA GLY A 115 -12.34 8.08 0.36
C GLY A 115 -13.55 9.00 0.14
N LYS A 116 -14.55 8.95 1.03
CA LYS A 116 -15.72 9.85 0.96
C LYS A 116 -15.33 11.32 1.14
N MET A 117 -14.49 11.61 2.14
CA MET A 117 -14.05 12.96 2.45
C MET A 117 -13.25 13.57 1.30
N LEU A 118 -12.39 12.77 0.67
CA LEU A 118 -11.67 13.15 -0.54
C LEU A 118 -12.64 13.34 -1.71
N TYR A 119 -13.57 12.42 -1.94
CA TYR A 119 -14.54 12.49 -3.04
C TYR A 119 -15.38 13.78 -3.00
N GLU A 120 -15.82 14.16 -1.80
CA GLU A 120 -16.62 15.37 -1.56
C GLU A 120 -15.78 16.67 -1.61
N GLY A 121 -14.46 16.59 -1.76
CA GLY A 121 -13.55 17.74 -1.76
C GLY A 121 -13.42 18.42 -0.39
N ARG A 122 -13.62 17.67 0.70
CA ARG A 122 -13.50 18.17 2.08
C ARG A 122 -12.09 18.02 2.66
N ALA A 123 -11.25 17.19 2.04
CA ALA A 123 -9.88 17.00 2.48
C ALA A 123 -9.02 18.22 2.11
N THR A 124 -8.03 18.52 2.94
CA THR A 124 -6.99 19.51 2.65
C THR A 124 -5.64 18.84 2.45
N LYS A 125 -4.65 19.60 1.96
CA LYS A 125 -3.25 19.14 1.94
C LYS A 125 -2.80 18.62 3.31
N SER A 126 -3.08 19.36 4.38
CA SER A 126 -2.72 18.94 5.74
C SER A 126 -3.42 17.65 6.15
N THR A 127 -4.66 17.46 5.73
CA THR A 127 -5.40 16.21 5.96
C THR A 127 -4.71 15.03 5.29
N LEU A 128 -4.23 15.20 4.06
CA LEU A 128 -3.53 14.14 3.32
C LEU A 128 -2.19 13.78 3.98
N PHE A 129 -1.44 14.76 4.47
CA PHE A 129 -0.20 14.51 5.23
C PHE A 129 -0.45 13.82 6.58
N LEU A 130 -1.56 14.14 7.26
CA LEU A 130 -1.94 13.45 8.49
C LEU A 130 -2.30 11.99 8.22
N ILE A 131 -3.08 11.73 7.17
CA ILE A 131 -3.39 10.37 6.71
C ILE A 131 -2.09 9.64 6.37
N TRP A 132 -1.19 10.27 5.62
CA TRP A 132 0.09 9.67 5.26
C TRP A 132 0.90 9.24 6.48
N LEU A 133 1.02 10.10 7.49
CA LEU A 133 1.72 9.76 8.72
C LEU A 133 1.02 8.63 9.50
N ALA A 134 -0.31 8.60 9.50
CA ALA A 134 -1.09 7.53 10.11
C ALA A 134 -0.84 6.19 9.40
N GLU A 135 -0.80 6.17 8.07
CA GLU A 135 -0.52 4.96 7.28
C GLU A 135 0.92 4.48 7.45
N ILE A 136 1.92 5.39 7.50
CA ILE A 136 3.31 5.02 7.85
C ILE A 136 3.35 4.35 9.22
N THR A 137 2.65 4.92 10.19
CA THR A 137 2.63 4.38 11.56
C THR A 137 1.95 3.01 11.59
N ALA A 138 0.81 2.86 10.89
CA ALA A 138 0.08 1.61 10.81
C ALA A 138 0.92 0.50 10.15
N SER A 139 1.58 0.82 9.03
CA SER A 139 2.54 -0.06 8.36
C SER A 139 3.66 -0.48 9.30
N CYS A 140 4.33 0.47 9.96
CA CYS A 140 5.40 0.14 10.91
C CYS A 140 4.92 -0.79 12.02
N VAL A 141 3.74 -0.56 12.60
CA VAL A 141 3.19 -1.43 13.66
C VAL A 141 2.90 -2.83 13.14
N PHE A 142 2.25 -2.94 11.98
CA PHE A 142 1.93 -4.23 11.37
C PHE A 142 3.18 -5.03 11.03
N GLU A 143 4.15 -4.37 10.39
CA GLU A 143 5.38 -4.99 9.88
C GLU A 143 6.38 -5.32 10.99
N MET A 144 6.43 -4.54 12.07
CA MET A 144 7.22 -4.91 13.26
C MET A 144 6.73 -6.21 13.89
N ILE A 145 5.41 -6.47 13.87
CA ILE A 145 4.87 -7.73 14.35
C ILE A 145 5.31 -8.86 13.42
N GLY A 146 5.16 -8.72 12.10
CA GLY A 146 5.52 -9.78 11.15
C GLY A 146 7.01 -10.12 11.14
N THR A 147 7.85 -9.09 11.01
CA THR A 147 9.33 -9.24 11.03
C THR A 147 9.90 -9.59 12.40
N GLY A 148 9.12 -9.41 13.47
CA GLY A 148 9.51 -9.73 14.84
C GLY A 148 9.09 -11.13 15.31
N THR A 149 8.26 -11.84 14.53
CA THR A 149 7.59 -13.07 14.97
C THR A 149 7.97 -14.32 14.17
N GLY A 150 9.01 -14.23 13.34
CA GLY A 150 9.52 -15.41 12.62
C GLY A 150 8.60 -15.85 11.48
N VAL A 151 7.90 -14.91 10.82
CA VAL A 151 7.08 -15.22 9.64
C VAL A 151 7.78 -14.80 8.34
N TYR A 152 8.49 -13.67 8.37
CA TYR A 152 9.30 -13.17 7.25
C TYR A 152 10.34 -12.16 7.75
N THR A 153 11.25 -11.73 6.87
CA THR A 153 12.27 -10.74 7.19
C THR A 153 12.66 -9.90 5.99
N TYR A 154 13.13 -8.68 6.25
CA TYR A 154 13.93 -7.90 5.31
C TYR A 154 15.40 -8.13 5.62
N TYR A 155 16.17 -8.78 4.74
CA TYR A 155 17.55 -9.20 5.04
C TYR A 155 18.64 -8.24 4.51
N GLY A 156 18.29 -7.28 3.65
CA GLY A 156 19.25 -6.32 3.08
C GLY A 156 19.89 -5.37 4.13
N PRO A 157 20.95 -4.64 3.77
CA PRO A 157 21.72 -3.77 4.68
C PRO A 157 21.01 -2.44 5.07
N TYR A 158 19.69 -2.48 5.26
CA TYR A 158 18.85 -1.33 5.60
C TYR A 158 19.31 -0.57 6.84
N VAL A 159 19.18 0.76 6.79
CA VAL A 159 19.35 1.67 7.93
C VAL A 159 17.99 2.09 8.51
N MET A 160 18.00 2.70 9.70
CA MET A 160 16.79 3.17 10.41
C MET A 160 15.74 2.08 10.59
N ARG A 161 16.17 0.86 10.91
CA ARG A 161 15.24 -0.20 11.31
C ARG A 161 14.60 0.15 12.64
N ILE A 162 13.29 -0.04 12.71
CA ILE A 162 12.53 -0.01 13.97
C ILE A 162 12.22 -1.47 14.30
N TRP A 163 12.79 -1.97 15.39
CA TRP A 163 12.89 -3.41 15.65
C TRP A 163 13.63 -4.11 14.49
N ASN A 164 12.92 -4.79 13.61
CA ASN A 164 13.49 -5.42 12.41
C ASN A 164 13.02 -4.77 11.10
N TYR A 165 12.05 -3.86 11.15
CA TYR A 165 11.41 -3.32 9.95
C TYR A 165 12.10 -2.03 9.47
N PRO A 166 12.53 -1.95 8.19
CA PRO A 166 13.15 -0.73 7.66
C PRO A 166 12.14 0.42 7.54
N LEU A 167 12.39 1.54 8.22
CA LEU A 167 11.48 2.70 8.21
C LEU A 167 11.17 3.24 6.79
N VAL A 168 12.15 3.17 5.89
CA VAL A 168 11.97 3.62 4.48
C VAL A 168 10.87 2.86 3.76
N ILE A 169 10.68 1.60 4.11
CA ILE A 169 9.63 0.77 3.53
C ILE A 169 8.27 1.23 4.02
N GLY A 170 8.12 1.50 5.32
CA GLY A 170 6.87 2.03 5.86
C GLY A 170 6.50 3.39 5.25
N VAL A 171 7.50 4.20 4.92
CA VAL A 171 7.32 5.48 4.20
C VAL A 171 6.81 5.24 2.77
N LEU A 172 7.41 4.30 2.04
CA LEU A 172 6.99 3.92 0.68
C LEU A 172 5.57 3.35 0.66
N GLU A 173 5.25 2.45 1.59
CA GLU A 173 3.93 1.85 1.76
C GLU A 173 2.89 2.93 2.08
N GLY A 174 3.15 3.79 3.07
CA GLY A 174 2.25 4.90 3.37
C GLY A 174 2.05 5.81 2.15
N THR A 175 3.10 6.08 1.36
CA THR A 175 2.99 6.85 0.12
C THR A 175 2.15 6.12 -0.93
N GLN A 176 2.31 4.80 -1.08
CA GLN A 176 1.49 3.97 -1.95
C GLN A 176 0.00 4.11 -1.58
N VAL A 177 -0.35 4.07 -0.29
CA VAL A 177 -1.75 4.23 0.17
C VAL A 177 -2.32 5.58 -0.27
N ILE A 178 -1.55 6.65 -0.11
CA ILE A 178 -1.96 8.00 -0.53
C ILE A 178 -2.18 8.06 -2.05
N LEU A 179 -1.22 7.59 -2.83
CA LEU A 179 -1.30 7.62 -4.29
C LEU A 179 -2.48 6.79 -4.80
N TYR A 180 -2.67 5.59 -4.25
CA TYR A 180 -3.81 4.74 -4.57
C TYR A 180 -5.13 5.43 -4.21
N THR A 181 -5.27 5.94 -2.98
CA THR A 181 -6.52 6.56 -2.51
C THR A 181 -6.90 7.78 -3.34
N VAL A 182 -5.94 8.66 -3.62
CA VAL A 182 -6.19 9.87 -4.43
C VAL A 182 -6.59 9.50 -5.84
N LEU A 183 -5.86 8.59 -6.51
CA LEU A 183 -6.20 8.18 -7.87
C LEU A 183 -7.51 7.39 -7.95
N ALA A 184 -7.78 6.53 -6.96
CA ALA A 184 -9.03 5.78 -6.85
C ALA A 184 -10.25 6.71 -6.73
N VAL A 185 -10.16 7.72 -5.87
CA VAL A 185 -11.21 8.74 -5.73
C VAL A 185 -11.36 9.57 -7.01
N GLN A 186 -10.24 9.91 -7.66
CA GLN A 186 -10.27 10.64 -8.91
C GLN A 186 -10.92 9.82 -10.05
N LEU A 187 -10.71 8.50 -10.09
CA LEU A 187 -11.45 7.61 -10.99
C LEU A 187 -12.93 7.62 -10.62
N TRP A 188 -13.26 7.46 -9.33
CA TRP A 188 -14.65 7.44 -8.85
C TRP A 188 -15.42 8.72 -9.20
N ARG A 189 -14.78 9.90 -9.20
CA ARG A 189 -15.41 11.15 -9.64
C ARG A 189 -15.68 11.23 -11.14
N ARG A 190 -14.93 10.52 -11.98
CA ARG A 190 -14.97 10.66 -13.44
C ARG A 190 -15.81 9.59 -14.13
N VAL A 191 -15.89 8.40 -13.55
CA VAL A 191 -16.66 7.31 -14.18
C VAL A 191 -18.15 7.49 -13.92
N SER A 192 -18.97 7.28 -14.96
CA SER A 192 -20.42 7.39 -14.89
C SER A 192 -21.12 6.07 -14.55
N SER A 193 -20.39 4.96 -14.59
CA SER A 193 -20.92 3.61 -14.36
C SER A 193 -20.13 2.85 -13.31
N SER A 194 -20.81 1.90 -12.66
CA SER A 194 -20.17 0.97 -11.70
C SER A 194 -19.09 0.10 -12.35
N PHE A 195 -19.24 -0.22 -13.65
CA PHE A 195 -18.22 -0.97 -14.39
C PHE A 195 -16.93 -0.16 -14.59
N GLY A 196 -17.01 1.16 -14.72
CA GLY A 196 -15.82 2.02 -14.80
C GLY A 196 -14.92 1.92 -13.57
N LEU A 197 -15.48 1.58 -12.40
CA LEU A 197 -14.72 1.38 -11.17
C LEU A 197 -13.87 0.10 -11.20
N LEU A 198 -14.10 -0.84 -12.13
CA LEU A 198 -13.19 -1.98 -12.33
C LEU A 198 -11.79 -1.53 -12.76
N GLY A 199 -11.63 -0.29 -13.25
CA GLY A 199 -10.32 0.32 -13.47
C GLY A 199 -9.43 0.36 -12.20
N LEU A 200 -10.01 0.25 -11.00
CA LEU A 200 -9.24 0.16 -9.75
C LEU A 200 -8.30 -1.05 -9.71
N PHE A 201 -8.65 -2.17 -10.38
CA PHE A 201 -7.77 -3.34 -10.51
C PHE A 201 -6.50 -3.04 -11.33
N ALA A 202 -6.54 -2.05 -12.21
CA ALA A 202 -5.36 -1.58 -12.94
C ALA A 202 -4.62 -0.48 -12.17
N ILE A 203 -5.36 0.44 -11.52
CA ILE A 203 -4.76 1.54 -10.75
C ILE A 203 -3.91 0.99 -9.58
N PHE A 204 -4.41 -0.02 -8.87
CA PHE A 204 -3.71 -0.54 -7.70
C PHE A 204 -2.27 -0.99 -8.00
N PRO A 205 -2.01 -1.95 -8.92
CA PRO A 205 -0.64 -2.40 -9.21
C PRO A 205 0.22 -1.27 -9.80
N VAL A 206 -0.35 -0.34 -10.57
CA VAL A 206 0.38 0.84 -11.05
C VAL A 206 0.86 1.70 -9.89
N THR A 207 0.01 1.96 -8.90
CA THR A 207 0.40 2.72 -7.72
C THR A 207 1.34 1.94 -6.81
N MET A 208 1.17 0.63 -6.69
CA MET A 208 2.05 -0.25 -5.92
C MET A 208 3.48 -0.19 -6.45
N MET A 209 3.68 -0.45 -7.74
CA MET A 209 5.01 -0.43 -8.36
C MET A 209 5.53 0.98 -8.55
N GLY A 210 4.66 1.94 -8.88
CA GLY A 210 5.05 3.34 -9.06
C GLY A 210 5.57 3.96 -7.77
N ALA A 211 4.92 3.68 -6.63
CA ALA A 211 5.39 4.12 -5.33
C ALA A 211 6.62 3.34 -4.90
N ASN A 212 6.49 2.02 -4.73
CA ASN A 212 7.52 1.21 -4.12
C ASN A 212 8.75 1.09 -5.04
N CYS A 213 8.60 0.61 -6.27
CA CYS A 213 9.76 0.47 -7.16
C CYS A 213 10.18 1.79 -7.83
N GLY A 214 9.24 2.67 -8.17
CA GLY A 214 9.56 3.95 -8.80
C GLY A 214 10.24 4.93 -7.85
N LEU A 215 9.60 5.25 -6.71
CA LEU A 215 10.18 6.17 -5.71
C LEU A 215 11.26 5.49 -4.86
N GLY A 216 11.15 4.17 -4.67
CA GLY A 216 12.15 3.37 -3.97
C GLY A 216 13.33 2.95 -4.83
N ALA A 217 13.37 3.29 -6.13
CA ALA A 217 14.50 2.96 -7.01
C ALA A 217 15.88 3.29 -6.41
N PRO A 218 16.11 4.44 -5.75
CA PRO A 218 17.40 4.72 -5.13
C PRO A 218 17.80 3.66 -4.09
N ILE A 219 16.91 3.31 -3.15
CA ILE A 219 17.22 2.31 -2.12
C ILE A 219 17.33 0.91 -2.70
N ILE A 220 16.48 0.53 -3.66
CA ILE A 220 16.56 -0.76 -4.37
C ILE A 220 17.93 -0.92 -5.01
N VAL A 221 18.37 0.06 -5.81
CA VAL A 221 19.69 0.00 -6.44
C VAL A 221 20.78 -0.11 -5.38
N ALA A 222 20.72 0.70 -4.31
CA ALA A 222 21.75 0.70 -3.28
C ALA A 222 21.87 -0.64 -2.53
N LEU A 223 20.76 -1.36 -2.32
CA LEU A 223 20.74 -2.69 -1.70
C LEU A 223 21.39 -3.76 -2.58
N HIS A 224 21.32 -3.60 -3.90
CA HIS A 224 21.76 -4.59 -4.89
C HIS A 224 23.15 -4.30 -5.47
N LEU A 225 23.89 -3.34 -4.92
CA LEU A 225 25.24 -3.04 -5.37
C LEU A 225 26.22 -4.14 -4.95
N SER A 226 27.24 -4.33 -5.79
CA SER A 226 28.30 -5.31 -5.51
C SER A 226 29.11 -4.91 -4.28
N ASP A 227 29.76 -5.88 -3.62
CA ASP A 227 30.63 -5.62 -2.46
C ASP A 227 31.72 -4.56 -2.74
N ALA A 228 32.17 -4.46 -4.00
CA ALA A 228 33.18 -3.48 -4.42
C ALA A 228 32.64 -2.04 -4.50
N GLU A 229 31.33 -1.88 -4.73
CA GLU A 229 30.65 -0.59 -4.88
C GLU A 229 29.87 -0.20 -3.61
N PHE A 230 29.57 -1.18 -2.76
CA PHE A 230 28.82 -0.99 -1.54
C PHE A 230 29.52 -0.03 -0.57
N SER A 231 28.72 0.86 0.02
CA SER A 231 29.13 1.62 1.20
C SER A 231 27.92 1.97 2.05
N GLN A 232 28.11 1.98 3.37
CA GLN A 232 27.04 2.35 4.32
C GLN A 232 26.50 3.78 4.05
N GLY A 233 27.39 4.69 3.64
CA GLY A 233 27.00 6.07 3.30
C GLY A 233 26.03 6.14 2.12
N MET A 234 26.16 5.23 1.15
CA MET A 234 25.26 5.15 0.00
C MET A 234 23.87 4.62 0.40
N ILE A 235 23.79 3.65 1.31
CA ILE A 235 22.50 3.20 1.87
C ILE A 235 21.79 4.34 2.58
N TRP A 236 22.51 5.13 3.39
CA TRP A 236 21.95 6.33 4.04
C TRP A 236 21.45 7.35 3.02
N ALA A 237 22.27 7.66 2.01
CA ALA A 237 21.90 8.64 0.98
C ALA A 237 20.67 8.19 0.18
N ALA A 238 20.64 6.94 -0.26
CA ALA A 238 19.53 6.35 -0.99
C ALA A 238 18.25 6.31 -0.15
N THR A 239 18.36 5.95 1.13
CA THR A 239 17.25 5.93 2.07
C THR A 239 16.62 7.33 2.22
N LEU A 240 17.44 8.35 2.51
CA LEU A 240 16.96 9.71 2.69
C LEU A 240 16.40 10.30 1.38
N LEU A 241 17.02 9.99 0.24
CA LEU A 241 16.52 10.40 -1.07
C LEU A 241 15.15 9.78 -1.35
N THR A 242 14.97 8.48 -1.14
CA THR A 242 13.69 7.79 -1.31
C THR A 242 12.60 8.39 -0.41
N MET A 243 12.90 8.65 0.88
CA MET A 243 11.94 9.32 1.78
C MET A 243 11.60 10.74 1.30
N GLY A 244 12.59 11.49 0.78
CA GLY A 244 12.37 12.80 0.18
C GLY A 244 11.48 12.76 -1.05
N LEU A 245 11.68 11.78 -1.94
CA LEU A 245 10.82 11.55 -3.10
C LEU A 245 9.38 11.22 -2.69
N CYS A 246 9.20 10.46 -1.62
CA CYS A 246 7.88 10.17 -1.04
C CYS A 246 7.15 11.44 -0.57
N VAL A 247 7.86 12.34 0.13
CA VAL A 247 7.30 13.66 0.53
C VAL A 247 6.88 14.49 -0.68
N ILE A 248 7.72 14.51 -1.73
CA ILE A 248 7.41 15.23 -2.98
C ILE A 248 6.18 14.63 -3.66
N ALA A 249 6.10 13.30 -3.72
CA ALA A 249 4.97 12.59 -4.33
C ALA A 249 3.65 12.87 -3.58
N VAL A 250 3.64 12.82 -2.24
CA VAL A 250 2.45 13.15 -1.43
C VAL A 250 2.05 14.62 -1.58
N ASN A 251 3.03 15.53 -1.61
CA ASN A 251 2.76 16.94 -1.90
C ASN A 251 2.18 17.15 -3.31
N GLY A 252 2.64 16.38 -4.30
CA GLY A 252 2.08 16.36 -5.65
C GLY A 252 0.65 15.82 -5.66
N ALA A 253 0.41 14.69 -5.01
CA ALA A 253 -0.90 14.06 -4.87
C ALA A 253 -1.93 14.98 -4.22
N ALA A 254 -1.52 15.82 -3.27
CA ALA A 254 -2.38 16.83 -2.64
C ALA A 254 -2.96 17.84 -3.64
N ARG A 255 -2.31 18.08 -4.79
CA ARG A 255 -2.84 18.93 -5.87
C ARG A 255 -3.96 18.26 -6.67
N PHE A 256 -4.08 16.95 -6.55
CA PHE A 256 -5.17 16.14 -7.10
C PHE A 256 -6.24 15.87 -6.05
N ILE A 257 -6.35 16.65 -4.98
CA ILE A 257 -7.53 16.60 -4.14
C ILE A 257 -8.72 17.16 -4.95
N PRO A 258 -9.83 16.42 -5.07
CA PRO A 258 -11.08 16.90 -5.63
C PRO A 258 -11.51 18.29 -5.14
N GLU A 259 -11.96 19.15 -6.06
CA GLU A 259 -12.71 20.36 -5.69
C GLU A 259 -14.06 19.99 -5.04
N PRO A 260 -14.57 20.81 -4.09
CA PRO A 260 -15.87 20.59 -3.47
C PRO A 260 -16.99 20.40 -4.49
N LEU A 261 -17.93 19.51 -4.18
CA LEU A 261 -19.15 19.38 -4.98
C LEU A 261 -20.00 20.65 -4.82
N THR A 262 -19.91 21.58 -5.75
CA THR A 262 -20.72 22.81 -5.77
C THR A 262 -22.20 22.43 -5.82
N LYS A 263 -23.02 22.93 -4.89
CA LYS A 263 -24.48 22.90 -5.03
C LYS A 263 -24.86 23.89 -6.14
N THR A 264 -25.01 23.43 -7.37
CA THR A 264 -25.63 24.25 -8.42
C THR A 264 -27.13 24.35 -8.14
N ARG A 265 -27.57 25.40 -7.46
CA ARG A 265 -28.97 25.88 -7.52
C ARG A 265 -29.17 27.31 -6.98
N GLU A 266 -28.42 28.32 -7.44
CA GLU A 266 -28.81 29.72 -7.17
C GLU A 266 -28.29 30.77 -8.18
N ASP A 267 -27.32 30.45 -9.04
CA ASP A 267 -26.75 31.43 -9.99
C ASP A 267 -27.61 31.72 -11.26
N PHE A 268 -28.79 31.09 -11.41
CA PHE A 268 -29.66 31.28 -12.57
C PHE A 268 -30.80 32.30 -12.40
N VAL A 269 -30.95 32.91 -11.22
CA VAL A 269 -32.07 33.85 -10.94
C VAL A 269 -31.60 35.33 -10.88
N GLY A 270 -30.30 35.59 -11.00
CA GLY A 270 -29.72 36.92 -10.79
C GLY A 270 -29.70 37.90 -11.98
N SER A 271 -29.90 37.47 -13.23
CA SER A 271 -29.68 38.34 -14.41
C SER A 271 -30.92 38.65 -15.26
N SER A 272 -32.13 38.57 -14.68
CA SER A 272 -33.37 38.98 -15.36
C SER A 272 -34.01 40.18 -14.68
N LYS A 273 -33.28 41.30 -14.58
CA LYS A 273 -33.88 42.63 -14.43
C LYS A 273 -33.02 43.67 -15.14
N LEU A 274 -33.69 44.53 -15.92
CA LEU A 274 -33.21 45.69 -16.70
C LEU A 274 -32.71 45.27 -18.09
N VAL A 275 -33.33 45.61 -19.22
CA VAL A 275 -33.92 46.91 -19.61
C VAL A 275 -35.08 46.70 -20.60
N HIS A 276 -36.29 47.12 -20.21
CA HIS A 276 -37.28 47.69 -21.11
C HIS A 276 -37.51 49.12 -20.64
N ALA A 277 -37.00 50.10 -21.40
CA ALA A 277 -37.46 51.48 -21.51
C ALA A 277 -36.71 52.12 -22.67
#